data_AF-A0A817DBT6-F1
#
_entry.id   AF-A0A817DBT6-F1
#
_cell.length_a   1.000
_cell.length_b   1.000
_cell.length_c   1.000
_cell.angle_alpha   90.00
_cell.angle_beta   90.00
_cell.angle_gamma   90.00
#
_symmetry.space_group_name_H-M   'P 1'
#
loop_
_entity.id
_entity.type
_entity.pdbx_description
1 polymer ?
#
loop_
_entity_poly.entity_id
_entity_poly.type
_entity_poly.pdbx_seq_one_letter_code
_entity_poly.pdbx_strand_id
1 'polypeptide(L)'
;MTYILQDLAARYSTKASLIEIGKSQGGKSLWAMALSEYAPNQHILLRPEVKYIGNMHGNEVVGLEVLLDLIDCRTSEFYYFHQMSQLCSINKCTRVSRGLCDCCQQNICLQHLNEHNALLISQLNPLTDDINALGYRLQTFSIQKTNHNGREKLEQWRQDCYKKIDYLFEQKCQELDHTVNEQVSKQREELDRIHLKITELINAQEATRQDIDLLRSTLHQLQENMNEIEQTCFTINTRPLLIDDTFILIKKTPEHELDLSTLSPVDRTIHRPEGSFRSFTGNDRHLLIHQHPNLCLLDREMNVDEQEITQRRLDCLDKIMELAAKGTIDPKTVLKIAEEYKVPPPSKH
;
A
#
# COMPACT_ATOMS: atom_id res chain seq x y z
N MET A 1 -49.67 -0.75 12.09
CA MET A 1 -50.09 -1.22 10.75
C MET A 1 -51.51 -0.79 10.37
N THR A 2 -52.58 -1.20 11.07
CA THR A 2 -53.97 -0.83 10.68
C THR A 2 -54.20 0.68 10.57
N TYR A 3 -53.69 1.46 11.53
CA TYR A 3 -53.74 2.92 11.48
C TYR A 3 -53.05 3.50 10.23
N ILE A 4 -51.89 2.97 9.85
CA ILE A 4 -51.12 3.43 8.68
C ILE A 4 -51.91 3.19 7.39
N LEU A 5 -52.53 2.01 7.25
CA LEU A 5 -53.34 1.69 6.09
C LEU A 5 -54.61 2.56 6.01
N GLN A 6 -55.25 2.83 7.16
CA GLN A 6 -56.42 3.72 7.23
C GLN A 6 -56.05 5.16 6.86
N ASP A 7 -54.92 5.65 7.36
CA ASP A 7 -54.37 6.96 7.04
C ASP A 7 -54.03 7.09 5.54
N LEU A 8 -53.35 6.08 4.95
CA LEU A 8 -53.05 6.06 3.52
C LEU A 8 -54.31 6.04 2.65
N ALA A 9 -55.32 5.25 3.01
CA ALA A 9 -56.60 5.24 2.31
C ALA A 9 -57.34 6.58 2.43
N ALA A 10 -57.25 7.26 3.57
CA ALA A 10 -57.83 8.58 3.76
C ALA A 10 -57.10 9.65 2.93
N ARG A 11 -55.76 9.63 2.93
CA ARG A 11 -54.91 10.55 2.15
C ARG A 11 -55.15 10.41 0.65
N TYR A 12 -55.41 9.21 0.16
CA TYR A 12 -55.54 8.90 -1.27
C TYR A 12 -56.91 8.33 -1.65
N SER A 13 -58.00 8.87 -1.10
CA SER A 13 -59.36 8.30 -1.21
C SER A 13 -59.90 8.09 -2.63
N THR A 14 -59.35 8.78 -3.64
CA THR A 14 -59.74 8.62 -5.05
C THR A 14 -59.01 7.48 -5.77
N LYS A 15 -57.85 7.06 -5.25
CA LYS A 15 -56.92 6.12 -5.90
C LYS A 15 -56.62 4.88 -5.07
N ALA A 16 -56.82 4.97 -3.77
CA ALA A 16 -56.59 3.88 -2.83
C ALA A 16 -57.90 3.58 -2.11
N SER A 17 -58.14 2.30 -1.86
CA SER A 17 -59.22 1.88 -0.99
C SER A 17 -58.81 0.69 -0.14
N LEU A 18 -59.13 0.81 1.14
CA LEU A 18 -58.84 -0.21 2.12
C LEU A 18 -60.01 -1.16 2.26
N ILE A 19 -59.74 -2.45 2.11
CA ILE A 19 -60.73 -3.53 2.12
C ILE A 19 -60.35 -4.52 3.23
N GLU A 20 -61.29 -4.86 4.10
CA GLU A 20 -61.14 -5.98 5.03
C GLU A 20 -61.56 -7.27 4.31
N ILE A 21 -60.61 -8.18 4.09
CA ILE A 21 -60.85 -9.44 3.38
C ILE A 21 -61.19 -10.61 4.31
N GLY A 22 -61.11 -10.39 5.62
CA GLY A 22 -61.45 -11.38 6.64
C GLY A 22 -60.78 -11.11 7.98
N LYS A 23 -60.90 -12.05 8.92
CA LYS A 23 -60.23 -12.01 10.22
C LYS A 23 -59.40 -13.28 10.43
N SER A 24 -58.26 -13.14 11.10
CA SER A 24 -57.43 -14.27 11.51
C SER A 24 -58.10 -15.07 12.64
N GLN A 25 -57.57 -16.27 12.94
CA GLN A 25 -58.04 -17.08 14.07
C GLN A 25 -57.96 -16.34 15.41
N GLY A 26 -57.00 -15.41 15.56
CA GLY A 26 -56.85 -14.53 16.72
C GLY A 26 -57.66 -13.23 16.65
N GLY A 27 -58.63 -13.13 15.73
CA GLY A 27 -59.56 -12.00 15.62
C GLY A 27 -58.98 -10.73 14.99
N LYS A 28 -57.76 -10.76 14.42
CA LYS A 28 -57.14 -9.61 13.75
C LYS A 28 -57.64 -9.47 12.31
N SER A 29 -58.03 -8.27 11.91
CA SER A 29 -58.46 -7.97 10.53
C SER A 29 -57.32 -8.18 9.53
N LEU A 30 -57.63 -8.86 8.43
CA LEU A 30 -56.79 -9.02 7.25
C LEU A 30 -57.13 -7.92 6.27
N TRP A 31 -56.16 -7.05 5.99
CA TRP A 31 -56.35 -5.87 5.18
C TRP A 31 -55.77 -6.08 3.77
N ALA A 32 -56.49 -5.59 2.77
CA ALA A 32 -56.01 -5.43 1.40
C ALA A 32 -56.16 -3.96 0.99
N MET A 33 -55.13 -3.39 0.37
CA MET A 33 -55.20 -2.06 -0.23
C MET A 33 -55.36 -2.21 -1.74
N ALA A 34 -56.50 -1.80 -2.26
CA ALA A 34 -56.72 -1.71 -3.70
C ALA A 34 -56.20 -0.37 -4.21
N LEU A 35 -55.32 -0.40 -5.21
CA LEU A 35 -54.73 0.79 -5.84
C LEU A 35 -55.15 0.87 -7.29
N SER A 36 -55.66 2.01 -7.71
CA SER A 36 -55.99 2.28 -9.10
C SER A 36 -55.94 3.77 -9.42
N GLU A 37 -55.75 4.12 -10.68
CA GLU A 37 -55.83 5.53 -11.11
C GLU A 37 -57.23 6.12 -10.88
N TYR A 38 -58.26 5.28 -11.04
CA TYR A 38 -59.66 5.60 -10.73
C TYR A 38 -60.46 4.35 -10.38
N ALA A 39 -61.49 4.53 -9.56
CA ALA A 39 -62.41 3.49 -9.10
C ALA A 39 -61.69 2.26 -8.50
N PRO A 40 -60.85 2.43 -7.46
CA PRO A 40 -60.06 1.33 -6.88
C PRO A 40 -60.90 0.19 -6.30
N ASN A 41 -62.19 0.42 -6.03
CA ASN A 41 -63.13 -0.58 -5.53
C ASN A 41 -63.96 -1.27 -6.62
N GLN A 42 -63.68 -1.04 -7.90
CA GLN A 42 -64.48 -1.58 -9.00
C GLN A 42 -63.63 -2.33 -10.00
N HIS A 43 -64.08 -3.54 -10.36
CA HIS A 43 -63.54 -4.26 -11.50
C HIS A 43 -63.92 -3.54 -12.79
N ILE A 44 -62.94 -3.32 -13.67
CA ILE A 44 -63.15 -2.68 -14.97
C ILE A 44 -62.73 -3.68 -16.04
N LEU A 45 -63.62 -3.92 -17.00
CA LEU A 45 -63.38 -4.87 -18.09
C LEU A 45 -62.09 -4.52 -18.84
N LEU A 46 -61.28 -5.54 -19.15
CA LEU A 46 -59.97 -5.43 -19.80
C LEU A 46 -58.86 -4.75 -18.96
N ARG A 47 -59.14 -4.36 -17.72
CA ARG A 47 -58.10 -3.94 -16.77
C ARG A 47 -57.56 -5.19 -16.04
N PRO A 48 -56.27 -5.52 -16.18
CA PRO A 48 -55.70 -6.64 -15.44
C PRO A 48 -55.65 -6.33 -13.94
N GLU A 49 -56.06 -7.30 -13.13
CA GLU A 49 -55.94 -7.23 -11.67
C GLU A 49 -54.72 -8.02 -11.22
N VAL A 50 -53.84 -7.36 -10.46
CA VAL A 50 -52.62 -7.95 -9.92
C VAL A 50 -52.66 -7.80 -8.40
N LYS A 51 -52.36 -8.89 -7.69
CA LYS A 51 -52.27 -8.90 -6.23
C LYS A 51 -50.84 -9.16 -5.78
N TYR A 52 -50.40 -8.41 -4.79
CA TYR A 52 -49.18 -8.70 -4.04
C TYR A 52 -49.57 -9.06 -2.61
N ILE A 53 -49.01 -10.15 -2.11
CA ILE A 53 -49.26 -10.65 -0.76
C ILE A 53 -47.90 -10.77 -0.09
N GLY A 54 -47.76 -10.14 1.08
CA GLY A 54 -46.56 -10.20 1.91
C GLY A 54 -46.90 -10.65 3.32
N ASN A 55 -45.87 -10.93 4.10
CA ASN A 55 -45.98 -11.30 5.52
C ASN A 55 -46.85 -12.55 5.77
N MET A 56 -46.78 -13.54 4.87
CA MET A 56 -47.50 -14.82 5.03
C MET A 56 -46.89 -15.66 6.17
N HIS A 57 -45.58 -15.56 6.36
CA HIS A 57 -44.89 -16.01 7.57
C HIS A 57 -44.62 -14.78 8.44
N GLY A 58 -45.07 -14.79 9.69
CA GLY A 58 -45.07 -13.60 10.55
C GLY A 58 -43.69 -13.05 10.95
N ASN A 59 -42.62 -13.76 10.58
CA ASN A 59 -41.22 -13.38 10.73
C ASN A 59 -40.58 -12.86 9.43
N GLU A 60 -41.30 -12.86 8.29
CA GLU A 60 -40.84 -12.36 7.00
C GLU A 60 -41.30 -10.91 6.77
N VAL A 61 -40.81 -10.01 7.62
CA VAL A 61 -41.28 -8.61 7.70
C VAL A 61 -40.88 -7.74 6.51
N VAL A 62 -39.83 -8.11 5.76
CA VAL A 62 -39.35 -7.34 4.59
C VAL A 62 -40.45 -7.17 3.54
N GLY A 63 -41.21 -8.24 3.27
CA GLY A 63 -42.32 -8.18 2.32
C GLY A 63 -43.44 -7.24 2.75
N LEU A 64 -43.60 -6.99 4.06
CA LEU A 64 -44.60 -6.04 4.57
C LEU A 64 -44.18 -4.60 4.31
N GLU A 65 -42.96 -4.23 4.68
CA GLU A 65 -42.45 -2.87 4.54
C GLU A 65 -42.34 -2.47 3.07
N VAL A 66 -41.88 -3.39 2.19
CA VAL A 66 -41.86 -3.16 0.74
C VAL A 66 -43.26 -2.87 0.19
N LEU A 67 -44.30 -3.55 0.69
CA LEU A 67 -45.67 -3.31 0.25
C LEU A 67 -46.25 -2.00 0.80
N LEU A 68 -45.89 -1.61 2.02
CA LEU A 68 -46.29 -0.31 2.58
C LEU A 68 -45.63 0.85 1.82
N ASP A 69 -44.34 0.75 1.54
CA ASP A 69 -43.61 1.72 0.72
C ASP A 69 -44.14 1.78 -0.71
N LEU A 70 -44.49 0.63 -1.31
CA LEU A 70 -45.10 0.58 -2.64
C LEU A 70 -46.44 1.33 -2.66
N ILE A 71 -47.25 1.21 -1.61
CA ILE A 71 -48.53 1.91 -1.50
C ILE A 71 -48.28 3.42 -1.47
N ASP A 72 -47.40 3.92 -0.59
CA ASP A 72 -47.11 5.36 -0.43
C ASP A 72 -46.44 5.97 -1.69
N CYS A 73 -45.54 5.22 -2.31
CA CYS A 73 -44.83 5.62 -3.53
C CYS A 73 -45.76 5.74 -4.74
N ARG A 74 -46.57 4.70 -5.05
CA ARG A 74 -47.46 4.76 -6.23
C ARG A 74 -48.51 5.85 -6.12
N THR A 75 -49.00 6.12 -4.92
CA THR A 75 -50.02 7.16 -4.71
C THR A 75 -49.45 8.57 -4.85
N SER A 76 -48.15 8.77 -4.64
CA SER A 76 -47.44 10.03 -4.88
C SER A 76 -46.91 10.17 -6.32
N GLU A 77 -46.51 9.07 -6.98
CA GLU A 77 -45.96 9.05 -8.34
C GLU A 77 -46.95 9.38 -9.48
N PHE A 78 -48.26 9.19 -9.29
CA PHE A 78 -49.23 9.54 -10.35
C PHE A 78 -49.22 11.04 -10.73
N TYR A 79 -48.62 11.90 -9.90
CA TYR A 79 -48.44 13.32 -10.21
C TYR A 79 -47.17 13.63 -11.02
N TYR A 80 -46.14 12.77 -10.99
CA TYR A 80 -44.81 13.06 -11.56
C TYR A 80 -44.53 12.40 -12.91
N PHE A 81 -45.25 11.34 -13.29
CA PHE A 81 -45.03 10.66 -14.57
C PHE A 81 -45.31 11.55 -15.81
N HIS A 82 -45.94 12.71 -15.61
CA HIS A 82 -46.19 13.70 -16.68
C HIS A 82 -45.07 14.73 -16.88
N GLN A 83 -44.05 14.79 -16.03
CA GLN A 83 -42.92 15.70 -16.23
C GLN A 83 -41.63 14.93 -16.53
N MET A 84 -41.12 15.13 -17.75
CA MET A 84 -39.77 14.81 -18.23
C MET A 84 -39.56 13.46 -18.96
N SER A 85 -40.31 13.20 -20.03
CA SER A 85 -39.85 12.27 -21.08
C SER A 85 -38.74 12.92 -21.93
N GLN A 86 -37.56 13.09 -21.35
CA GLN A 86 -36.37 13.55 -22.08
C GLN A 86 -35.82 12.41 -22.96
N LEU A 87 -35.36 12.73 -24.16
CA LEU A 87 -34.73 11.77 -25.06
C LEU A 87 -33.29 11.49 -24.63
N CYS A 88 -32.80 10.31 -24.97
CA CYS A 88 -31.40 9.95 -24.79
C CYS A 88 -30.49 10.94 -25.53
N SER A 89 -29.48 11.48 -24.86
CA SER A 89 -28.52 12.46 -25.41
C SER A 89 -27.57 11.87 -26.46
N ILE A 90 -27.60 10.56 -26.71
CA ILE A 90 -26.72 9.89 -27.67
C ILE A 90 -27.30 10.02 -29.08
N ASN A 91 -26.46 10.48 -30.00
CA ASN A 91 -26.82 10.68 -31.39
C ASN A 91 -27.45 9.43 -32.00
N LYS A 92 -28.58 9.62 -32.71
CA LYS A 92 -29.40 8.56 -33.33
C LYS A 92 -30.18 7.66 -32.37
N CYS A 93 -30.21 7.95 -31.06
CA CYS A 93 -31.07 7.23 -30.13
C CYS A 93 -32.47 7.87 -30.05
N THR A 94 -33.51 7.09 -30.33
CA THR A 94 -34.92 7.54 -30.20
C THR A 94 -35.55 7.17 -28.85
N ARG A 95 -34.77 6.57 -27.95
CA ARG A 95 -35.27 6.04 -26.67
C ARG A 95 -35.34 7.15 -25.62
N VAL A 96 -36.31 7.03 -24.73
CA VAL A 96 -36.44 7.89 -23.55
C VAL A 96 -35.28 7.64 -22.61
N SER A 97 -34.70 8.72 -22.07
CA SER A 97 -33.72 8.63 -21.00
C SER A 97 -34.34 7.95 -19.78
N ARG A 98 -33.54 7.13 -19.10
CA ARG A 98 -33.93 6.44 -17.86
C ARG A 98 -33.15 6.95 -16.65
N GLY A 99 -32.24 7.90 -16.85
CA GLY A 99 -31.42 8.47 -15.81
C GLY A 99 -30.30 9.36 -16.36
N LEU A 100 -29.78 10.21 -15.47
CA LEU A 100 -28.59 11.03 -15.67
C LEU A 100 -27.36 10.18 -15.33
N CYS A 101 -26.37 10.15 -16.21
CA CYS A 101 -25.10 9.48 -15.93
C CYS A 101 -24.17 10.42 -15.16
N ASP A 102 -23.75 10.03 -13.95
CA ASP A 102 -22.89 10.88 -13.11
C ASP A 102 -21.47 11.10 -13.68
N CYS A 103 -21.00 10.18 -14.54
CA CYS A 103 -19.69 10.26 -15.18
C CYS A 103 -19.63 11.38 -16.23
N CYS A 104 -20.67 11.55 -17.04
CA CYS A 104 -20.67 12.50 -18.17
C CYS A 104 -21.78 13.56 -18.09
N GLN A 105 -22.63 13.52 -17.06
CA GLN A 105 -23.77 14.42 -16.84
C GLN A 105 -24.75 14.47 -18.04
N GLN A 106 -24.92 13.34 -18.72
CA GLN A 106 -25.82 13.19 -19.87
C GLN A 106 -27.02 12.31 -19.54
N ASN A 107 -28.18 12.64 -20.12
CA ASN A 107 -29.41 11.88 -19.96
C ASN A 107 -29.38 10.68 -20.92
N ILE A 108 -29.20 9.48 -20.38
CA ILE A 108 -28.92 8.28 -21.18
C ILE A 108 -30.04 7.24 -21.00
N CYS A 109 -30.34 6.47 -22.05
CA CYS A 109 -31.27 5.34 -21.96
C CYS A 109 -30.58 4.11 -21.35
N LEU A 110 -31.36 3.17 -20.80
CA LEU A 110 -30.80 2.01 -20.09
C LEU A 110 -29.76 1.21 -20.91
N GLN A 111 -29.99 1.01 -22.21
CA GLN A 111 -29.05 0.27 -23.06
C GLN A 111 -27.70 0.99 -23.15
N HIS A 112 -27.71 2.28 -23.47
CA HIS A 112 -26.48 3.03 -23.59
C HIS A 112 -25.78 3.27 -22.25
N LEU A 113 -26.51 3.27 -21.13
CA LEU A 113 -25.90 3.32 -19.80
C LEU A 113 -25.12 2.03 -19.52
N ASN A 114 -25.68 0.88 -19.89
CA ASN A 114 -25.01 -0.41 -19.78
C ASN A 114 -23.79 -0.50 -20.71
N GLU A 115 -23.91 -0.03 -21.95
CA GLU A 115 -22.79 0.04 -22.90
C GLU A 115 -21.69 0.98 -22.41
N HIS A 116 -22.05 2.14 -21.86
CA HIS A 116 -21.11 3.08 -21.27
C HIS A 116 -20.38 2.46 -20.07
N ASN A 117 -21.11 1.80 -19.17
CA ASN A 117 -20.49 1.08 -18.05
C ASN A 117 -19.56 -0.05 -18.52
N ALA A 118 -19.98 -0.82 -19.52
CA ALA A 118 -19.15 -1.87 -20.12
C ALA A 118 -17.86 -1.31 -20.74
N LEU A 119 -17.94 -0.15 -21.40
CA LEU A 119 -16.76 0.54 -21.94
C LEU A 119 -15.82 1.02 -20.82
N LEU A 120 -16.34 1.57 -19.73
CA LEU A 120 -15.52 1.98 -18.58
C LEU A 120 -14.83 0.78 -17.93
N ILE A 121 -15.56 -0.31 -17.69
CA ILE A 121 -15.00 -1.56 -17.14
C ILE A 121 -13.95 -2.13 -18.10
N SER A 122 -14.17 -2.07 -19.41
CA SER A 122 -13.22 -2.58 -20.39
C SER A 122 -11.87 -1.87 -20.37
N GLN A 123 -11.82 -0.61 -19.91
CA GLN A 123 -10.57 0.16 -19.75
C GLN A 123 -9.74 -0.29 -18.55
N LEU A 124 -10.30 -1.04 -17.61
CA LEU A 124 -9.56 -1.61 -16.48
C LEU A 124 -8.71 -2.81 -16.88
N ASN A 125 -9.11 -3.54 -17.93
CA ASN A 125 -8.38 -4.71 -18.43
C ASN A 125 -6.95 -4.37 -18.89
N PRO A 126 -6.72 -3.37 -19.78
CA PRO A 126 -5.36 -3.02 -20.20
C PRO A 126 -4.50 -2.51 -19.03
N LEU A 127 -5.08 -1.80 -18.04
CA LEU A 127 -4.35 -1.39 -16.84
C LEU A 127 -3.91 -2.60 -16.00
N THR A 128 -4.76 -3.62 -15.92
CA THR A 128 -4.44 -4.88 -15.24
C THR A 128 -3.29 -5.60 -15.96
N ASP A 129 -3.32 -5.61 -17.30
CA ASP A 129 -2.25 -6.18 -18.11
C ASP A 129 -0.94 -5.41 -17.95
N ASP A 130 -0.98 -4.08 -17.91
CA ASP A 130 0.20 -3.22 -17.67
C ASP A 130 0.79 -3.45 -16.27
N ILE A 131 -0.06 -3.55 -15.23
CA ILE A 131 0.36 -3.87 -13.87
C ILE A 131 1.02 -5.26 -13.84
N ASN A 132 0.41 -6.25 -14.49
CA ASN A 132 0.97 -7.60 -14.56
C ASN A 132 2.31 -7.59 -15.31
N ALA A 133 2.42 -6.88 -16.42
CA ALA A 133 3.67 -6.73 -17.17
C ALA A 133 4.77 -6.06 -16.33
N LEU A 134 4.43 -5.02 -15.55
CA LEU A 134 5.34 -4.40 -14.59
C LEU A 134 5.72 -5.36 -13.45
N GLY A 135 4.77 -6.16 -12.96
CA GLY A 135 5.01 -7.20 -11.96
C GLY A 135 5.99 -8.27 -12.46
N TYR A 136 5.81 -8.77 -13.68
CA TYR A 136 6.74 -9.70 -14.32
C TYR A 136 8.13 -9.06 -14.54
N ARG A 137 8.18 -7.78 -14.92
CA ARG A 137 9.45 -7.03 -15.01
C ARG A 137 10.15 -6.92 -13.66
N LEU A 138 9.42 -6.65 -12.58
CA LEU A 138 9.96 -6.61 -11.22
C LEU A 138 10.45 -7.99 -10.75
N GLN A 139 9.76 -9.07 -11.11
CA GLN A 139 10.20 -10.44 -10.80
C GLN A 139 11.46 -10.85 -11.58
N THR A 140 11.57 -10.41 -12.83
CA THR A 140 12.77 -10.65 -13.67
C THR A 140 13.91 -9.68 -13.38
N PHE A 141 13.66 -8.62 -12.61
CA PHE A 141 14.70 -7.73 -12.08
C PHE A 141 15.58 -8.51 -11.12
N SER A 142 16.65 -9.11 -11.64
CA SER A 142 17.58 -9.85 -10.81
C SER A 142 18.43 -8.87 -10.00
N ILE A 143 18.31 -8.95 -8.68
CA ILE A 143 19.20 -8.27 -7.72
C ILE A 143 20.67 -8.50 -8.10
N GLN A 144 20.97 -9.66 -8.67
CA GLN A 144 22.29 -10.03 -9.18
C GLN A 144 22.81 -9.11 -10.29
N LYS A 145 21.97 -8.71 -11.25
CA LYS A 145 22.39 -7.85 -12.38
C LYS A 145 22.53 -6.40 -11.96
N THR A 146 21.67 -5.92 -11.06
CA THR A 146 21.75 -4.56 -10.51
C THR A 146 22.96 -4.39 -9.58
N ASN A 147 23.26 -5.41 -8.76
CA ASN A 147 24.41 -5.41 -7.87
C ASN A 147 25.71 -5.86 -8.55
N HIS A 148 25.68 -6.27 -9.82
CA HIS A 148 26.85 -6.77 -10.53
C HIS A 148 27.97 -5.72 -10.55
N ASN A 149 27.66 -4.49 -10.95
CA ASN A 149 28.62 -3.38 -10.95
C ASN A 149 29.17 -3.06 -9.54
N GLY A 150 28.33 -3.15 -8.51
CA GLY A 150 28.78 -2.99 -7.12
C GLY A 150 29.72 -4.10 -6.68
N ARG A 151 29.39 -5.36 -7.02
CA ARG A 151 30.21 -6.54 -6.72
C ARG A 151 31.54 -6.53 -7.48
N GLU A 152 31.54 -6.11 -8.74
CA GLU A 152 32.78 -5.99 -9.53
C GLU A 152 33.73 -4.96 -8.92
N LYS A 153 33.23 -3.80 -8.47
CA LYS A 153 34.05 -2.80 -7.78
C LYS A 153 34.63 -3.31 -6.45
N LEU A 154 33.84 -4.07 -5.70
CA LEU A 154 34.31 -4.71 -4.46
C LEU A 154 35.38 -5.77 -4.73
N GLU A 155 35.21 -6.56 -5.79
CA GLU A 155 36.18 -7.58 -6.19
C GLU A 155 37.47 -6.93 -6.71
N GLN A 156 37.39 -5.83 -7.47
CA GLN A 156 38.57 -5.05 -7.86
C GLN A 156 39.32 -4.50 -6.64
N TRP A 157 38.59 -3.89 -5.70
CA TRP A 157 39.21 -3.39 -4.46
C TRP A 157 39.92 -4.50 -3.69
N ARG A 158 39.29 -5.68 -3.57
CA ARG A 158 39.89 -6.85 -2.93
C ARG A 158 41.19 -7.27 -3.61
N GLN A 159 41.19 -7.38 -4.93
CA GLN A 159 42.37 -7.77 -5.69
C GLN A 159 43.51 -6.75 -5.56
N ASP A 160 43.19 -5.46 -5.57
CA ASP A 160 44.19 -4.39 -5.42
C ASP A 160 44.79 -4.37 -4.02
N CYS A 161 44.00 -4.67 -2.97
CA CYS A 161 44.51 -4.83 -1.62
C CYS A 161 45.48 -6.01 -1.51
N TYR A 162 45.15 -7.18 -2.06
CA TYR A 162 46.07 -8.32 -2.05
C TYR A 162 47.38 -8.01 -2.77
N LYS A 163 47.33 -7.42 -3.96
CA LYS A 163 48.54 -7.02 -4.70
C LYS A 163 49.46 -6.11 -3.88
N LYS A 164 48.90 -5.16 -3.12
CA LYS A 164 49.70 -4.26 -2.27
C LYS A 164 50.32 -4.99 -1.09
N ILE A 165 49.59 -5.93 -0.49
CA ILE A 165 50.10 -6.75 0.61
C ILE A 165 51.24 -7.65 0.11
N ASP A 166 51.03 -8.33 -1.02
CA ASP A 166 52.03 -9.21 -1.62
C ASP A 166 53.29 -8.44 -2.02
N TYR A 167 53.13 -7.25 -2.62
CA TYR A 167 54.24 -6.37 -2.95
C TYR A 167 55.07 -5.97 -1.72
N LEU A 168 54.41 -5.57 -0.63
CA LEU A 168 55.10 -5.22 0.62
C LEU A 168 55.81 -6.42 1.24
N PHE A 169 55.20 -7.61 1.17
CA PHE A 169 55.80 -8.84 1.64
C PHE A 169 57.07 -9.18 0.85
N GLU A 170 56.98 -9.21 -0.48
CA GLU A 170 58.12 -9.48 -1.36
C GLU A 170 59.25 -8.46 -1.14
N GLN A 171 58.91 -7.17 -1.03
CA GLN A 171 59.88 -6.12 -0.76
C GLN A 171 60.62 -6.36 0.56
N LYS A 172 59.91 -6.78 1.62
CA LYS A 172 60.52 -7.04 2.93
C LYS A 172 61.35 -8.33 2.95
N CYS A 173 60.95 -9.37 2.21
CA CYS A 173 61.79 -10.54 2.00
C CYS A 173 63.09 -10.19 1.26
N GLN A 174 63.01 -9.38 0.21
CA GLN A 174 64.21 -8.92 -0.52
C GLN A 174 65.15 -8.09 0.36
N GLU A 175 64.61 -7.26 1.25
CA GLU A 175 65.42 -6.48 2.20
C GLU A 175 66.16 -7.38 3.20
N LEU A 176 65.51 -8.45 3.70
CA LEU A 176 66.13 -9.47 4.54
C LEU A 176 67.22 -10.22 3.78
N ASP A 177 66.92 -10.71 2.58
CA ASP A 177 67.87 -11.44 1.73
C ASP A 177 69.08 -10.56 1.39
N HIS A 178 68.86 -9.28 1.09
CA HIS A 178 69.94 -8.34 0.81
C HIS A 178 70.88 -8.18 2.01
N THR A 179 70.32 -8.02 3.21
CA THR A 179 71.10 -7.86 4.45
C THR A 179 71.95 -9.08 4.75
N VAL A 180 71.37 -10.29 4.61
CA VAL A 180 72.12 -11.55 4.79
C VAL A 180 73.21 -11.69 3.72
N ASN A 181 72.87 -11.44 2.45
CA ASN A 181 73.82 -11.57 1.35
C ASN A 181 74.99 -10.59 1.46
N GLU A 182 74.76 -9.36 1.90
CA GLU A 182 75.82 -8.37 2.11
C GLU A 182 76.77 -8.80 3.24
N GLN A 183 76.24 -9.39 4.30
CA GLN A 183 77.06 -9.89 5.40
C GLN A 183 77.87 -11.13 4.97
N VAL A 184 77.27 -12.04 4.22
CA VAL A 184 77.96 -13.22 3.65
C VAL A 184 79.04 -12.82 2.65
N SER A 185 78.79 -11.82 1.79
CA SER A 185 79.77 -11.36 0.80
C SER A 185 81.01 -10.77 1.48
N LYS A 186 80.83 -9.97 2.54
CA LYS A 186 81.95 -9.46 3.37
C LYS A 186 82.80 -10.59 3.94
N GLN A 187 82.19 -11.65 4.48
CA GLN A 187 82.95 -12.80 4.99
C GLN A 187 83.69 -13.53 3.86
N ARG A 188 83.10 -13.62 2.67
CA ARG A 188 83.76 -14.24 1.51
C ARG A 188 85.01 -13.48 1.06
N GLU A 189 84.95 -12.15 1.05
CA GLU A 189 86.13 -11.33 0.73
C GLU A 189 87.28 -11.52 1.73
N GLU A 190 86.97 -11.63 3.03
CA GLU A 190 88.01 -11.92 4.04
C GLU A 190 88.64 -13.30 3.85
N LEU A 191 87.83 -14.30 3.48
CA LEU A 191 88.32 -15.64 3.19
C LEU A 191 89.25 -15.64 1.96
N ASP A 192 88.90 -14.89 0.92
CA ASP A 192 89.75 -14.71 -0.26
C ASP A 192 91.06 -13.98 0.07
N ARG A 193 91.02 -12.96 0.95
CA ARG A 193 92.21 -12.27 1.47
C ARG A 193 93.15 -13.23 2.21
N ILE A 194 92.60 -14.10 3.08
CA ILE A 194 93.38 -15.12 3.79
C ILE A 194 94.04 -16.08 2.80
N HIS A 195 93.30 -16.56 1.80
CA HIS A 195 93.85 -17.46 0.77
C HIS A 195 94.98 -16.81 -0.05
N LEU A 196 94.82 -15.55 -0.45
CA LEU A 196 95.86 -14.78 -1.13
C LEU A 196 97.13 -14.71 -0.27
N LYS A 197 96.99 -14.36 1.02
CA LYS A 197 98.14 -14.26 1.94
C LYS A 197 98.85 -15.59 2.14
N ILE A 198 98.10 -16.69 2.28
CA ILE A 198 98.67 -18.04 2.36
C ILE A 198 99.45 -18.37 1.08
N THR A 199 98.89 -18.06 -0.09
CA THR A 199 99.53 -18.31 -1.38
C THR A 199 100.83 -17.52 -1.54
N GLU A 200 100.84 -16.24 -1.13
CA GLU A 200 102.04 -15.40 -1.11
C GLU A 200 103.15 -16.00 -0.23
N LEU A 201 102.82 -16.41 0.99
CA LEU A 201 103.79 -17.00 1.93
C LEU A 201 104.34 -18.34 1.44
N ILE A 202 103.50 -19.17 0.80
CA ILE A 202 103.94 -20.44 0.19
C ILE A 202 104.91 -20.18 -0.97
N ASN A 203 104.58 -19.23 -1.85
CA ASN A 203 105.41 -18.90 -3.00
C ASN A 203 106.75 -18.28 -2.61
N ALA A 204 106.77 -17.49 -1.54
CA ALA A 204 108.00 -16.89 -0.99
C ALA A 204 108.88 -17.91 -0.24
N GLN A 205 108.35 -19.07 0.15
CA GLN A 205 109.01 -20.09 1.00
C GLN A 205 109.54 -19.56 2.34
N GLU A 206 109.06 -18.40 2.78
CA GLU A 206 109.43 -17.75 4.03
C GLU A 206 108.15 -17.38 4.79
N ALA A 207 107.95 -17.99 5.97
CA ALA A 207 106.84 -17.68 6.85
C ALA A 207 107.36 -17.51 8.28
N THR A 208 107.00 -16.42 8.95
CA THR A 208 107.34 -16.24 10.36
C THR A 208 106.28 -16.86 11.27
N ARG A 209 106.65 -17.14 12.51
CA ARG A 209 105.68 -17.64 13.51
C ARG A 209 104.57 -16.63 13.79
N GLN A 210 104.87 -15.33 13.70
CA GLN A 210 103.88 -14.26 13.83
C GLN A 210 102.88 -14.26 12.67
N ASP A 211 103.30 -14.55 11.44
CA ASP A 211 102.40 -14.64 10.28
C ASP A 211 101.41 -15.80 10.45
N ILE A 212 101.88 -16.95 10.93
CA ILE A 212 101.04 -18.13 11.19
C ILE A 212 100.05 -17.86 12.32
N ASP A 213 100.51 -17.24 13.41
CA ASP A 213 99.65 -16.92 14.55
C ASP A 213 98.58 -15.86 14.17
N LEU A 214 98.95 -14.86 13.35
CA LEU A 214 98.01 -13.87 12.81
C LEU A 214 96.95 -14.54 11.93
N LEU A 215 97.35 -15.39 10.97
CA LEU A 215 96.42 -16.14 10.12
C LEU A 215 95.48 -17.02 10.93
N ARG A 216 96.01 -17.73 11.93
CA ARG A 216 95.19 -18.59 12.80
C ARG A 216 94.17 -17.77 13.60
N SER A 217 94.54 -16.59 14.09
CA SER A 217 93.61 -15.71 14.82
C SER A 217 92.52 -15.13 13.91
N THR A 218 92.84 -14.75 12.68
CA THR A 218 91.86 -14.22 11.71
C THR A 218 90.91 -15.31 11.23
N LEU A 219 91.40 -16.53 11.04
CA LEU A 219 90.57 -17.68 10.67
C LEU A 219 89.57 -18.04 11.79
N HIS A 220 90.01 -17.94 13.05
CA HIS A 220 89.13 -18.15 14.20
C HIS A 220 88.06 -17.07 14.32
N GLN A 221 88.40 -15.79 14.10
CA GLN A 221 87.42 -14.70 14.06
C GLN A 221 86.42 -14.86 12.92
N LEU A 222 86.86 -15.31 11.74
CA LEU A 222 85.97 -15.57 10.61
C LEU A 222 85.00 -16.72 10.92
N GLN A 223 85.46 -17.79 11.59
CA GLN A 223 84.58 -18.87 12.07
C GLN A 223 83.54 -18.38 13.09
N GLU A 224 83.93 -17.53 14.03
CA GLU A 224 82.99 -16.94 15.00
C GLU A 224 81.94 -16.07 14.30
N ASN A 225 82.36 -15.19 13.39
CA ASN A 225 81.45 -14.35 12.61
C ASN A 225 80.48 -15.18 11.75
N MET A 226 80.93 -16.29 11.15
CA MET A 226 80.07 -17.19 10.39
C MET A 226 79.01 -17.85 11.28
N ASN A 227 79.40 -18.32 12.48
CA ASN A 227 78.46 -18.89 13.44
C ASN A 227 77.44 -17.85 13.94
N GLU A 228 77.85 -16.60 14.12
CA GLU A 228 76.94 -15.51 14.48
C GLU A 228 75.92 -15.24 13.38
N ILE A 229 76.33 -15.22 12.10
CA ILE A 229 75.42 -15.05 10.96
C ILE A 229 74.41 -16.19 10.89
N GLU A 230 74.85 -17.44 11.05
CA GLU A 230 73.95 -18.61 11.08
C GLU A 230 72.92 -18.54 12.23
N GLN A 231 73.26 -17.86 13.33
CA GLN A 231 72.39 -17.71 14.50
C GLN A 231 71.59 -16.40 14.52
N THR A 232 71.80 -15.48 13.57
CA THR A 232 71.04 -14.22 13.53
C THR A 232 69.55 -14.47 13.26
N CYS A 233 68.73 -14.33 14.30
CA CYS A 233 67.27 -14.27 14.20
C CYS A 233 66.82 -12.82 14.04
N PHE A 234 66.22 -12.48 12.90
CA PHE A 234 65.59 -11.17 12.70
C PHE A 234 64.34 -11.04 13.58
N THR A 235 64.25 -9.96 14.37
CA THR A 235 63.03 -9.66 15.12
C THR A 235 62.07 -8.87 14.23
N ILE A 236 61.08 -9.54 13.64
CA ILE A 236 60.09 -8.92 12.76
C ILE A 236 58.86 -8.51 13.60
N ASN A 237 58.66 -7.20 13.76
CA ASN A 237 57.48 -6.66 14.42
C ASN A 237 56.36 -6.39 13.41
N THR A 238 55.32 -7.23 13.42
CA THR A 238 54.13 -7.02 12.59
C THR A 238 53.02 -6.34 13.40
N ARG A 239 52.29 -5.43 12.76
CA ARG A 239 51.06 -4.83 13.31
C ARG A 239 49.85 -5.38 12.55
N PRO A 240 48.71 -5.65 13.22
CA PRO A 240 47.51 -6.14 12.55
C PRO A 240 46.91 -5.06 11.64
N LEU A 241 46.45 -5.47 10.45
CA LEU A 241 45.68 -4.61 9.55
C LEU A 241 44.22 -4.57 10.03
N LEU A 242 43.78 -3.41 10.52
CA LEU A 242 42.39 -3.18 10.93
C LEU A 242 41.60 -2.63 9.75
N ILE A 243 40.68 -3.44 9.21
CA ILE A 243 39.71 -3.02 8.19
C ILE A 243 38.41 -2.72 8.94
N ASP A 244 37.93 -1.49 8.90
CA ASP A 244 36.69 -1.06 9.55
C ASP A 244 35.56 -0.75 8.55
N ASP A 245 34.37 -0.47 9.08
CA ASP A 245 33.16 -0.19 8.31
C ASP A 245 33.20 1.15 7.53
N THR A 246 34.27 1.94 7.68
CA THR A 246 34.42 3.22 6.96
C THR A 246 35.07 3.07 5.58
N PHE A 247 35.73 1.94 5.32
CA PHE A 247 36.40 1.68 4.04
C PHE A 247 35.42 1.43 2.87
N ILE A 248 34.21 0.95 3.16
CA ILE A 248 33.19 0.62 2.16
C ILE A 248 31.85 1.23 2.58
N LEU A 249 31.47 2.34 1.96
CA LEU A 249 30.19 3.00 2.19
C LEU A 249 29.18 2.63 1.08
N ILE A 250 28.19 1.80 1.42
CA ILE A 250 27.06 1.50 0.52
C ILE A 250 25.95 2.50 0.80
N LYS A 251 25.88 3.58 0.02
CA LYS A 251 24.77 4.54 0.08
C LYS A 251 23.63 4.05 -0.80
N LYS A 252 22.46 3.76 -0.22
CA LYS A 252 21.22 3.66 -0.98
C LYS A 252 20.86 5.07 -1.47
N THR A 253 20.67 5.23 -2.78
CA THR A 253 20.01 6.43 -3.31
C THR A 253 18.59 6.52 -2.75
N PRO A 254 18.09 7.73 -2.43
CA PRO A 254 16.83 7.90 -1.73
C PRO A 254 15.68 7.24 -2.50
N GLU A 255 14.92 6.43 -1.77
CA GLU A 255 13.79 5.66 -2.24
C GLU A 255 12.80 6.60 -2.94
N HIS A 256 12.54 6.37 -4.23
CA HIS A 256 11.38 6.96 -4.89
C HIS A 256 10.18 6.08 -4.53
N GLU A 257 9.72 6.17 -3.28
CA GLU A 257 8.46 5.57 -2.89
C GLU A 257 7.33 6.30 -3.61
N LEU A 258 6.52 5.54 -4.33
CA LEU A 258 5.30 6.05 -4.95
C LEU A 258 4.32 6.42 -3.85
N ASP A 259 4.02 7.71 -3.72
CA ASP A 259 3.00 8.19 -2.79
C ASP A 259 1.60 7.88 -3.32
N LEU A 260 1.04 6.77 -2.85
CA LEU A 260 -0.29 6.29 -3.23
C LEU A 260 -1.43 7.03 -2.50
N SER A 261 -1.12 7.97 -1.60
CA SER A 261 -2.12 8.75 -0.86
C SER A 261 -2.95 9.70 -1.75
N THR A 262 -2.56 9.88 -3.01
CA THR A 262 -3.27 10.69 -4.01
C THR A 262 -4.39 9.95 -4.73
N LEU A 263 -4.50 8.62 -4.57
CA LEU A 263 -5.61 7.85 -5.13
C LEU A 263 -6.90 8.17 -4.37
N SER A 264 -7.94 8.58 -5.10
CA SER A 264 -9.26 8.79 -4.50
C SER A 264 -9.81 7.46 -3.97
N PRO A 265 -10.51 7.47 -2.81
CA PRO A 265 -11.15 6.27 -2.26
C PRO A 265 -12.14 5.66 -3.26
N VAL A 266 -12.27 4.34 -3.22
CA VAL A 266 -13.11 3.55 -4.15
C VAL A 266 -14.59 3.92 -4.00
N ASP A 267 -14.96 4.40 -2.83
CA ASP A 267 -16.29 4.86 -2.47
C ASP A 267 -16.46 6.37 -2.70
N ARG A 268 -17.57 6.73 -3.35
CA ARG A 268 -17.95 8.12 -3.60
C ARG A 268 -19.35 8.35 -3.04
N THR A 269 -19.47 9.34 -2.16
CA THR A 269 -20.78 9.79 -1.68
C THR A 269 -21.47 10.56 -2.81
N ILE A 270 -22.65 10.11 -3.24
CA ILE A 270 -23.44 10.76 -4.29
C ILE A 270 -24.53 11.61 -3.63
N HIS A 271 -24.47 12.93 -3.83
CA HIS A 271 -25.54 13.84 -3.42
C HIS A 271 -26.70 13.74 -4.41
N ARG A 272 -27.80 13.11 -3.98
CA ARG A 272 -29.02 13.03 -4.77
C ARG A 272 -29.82 14.35 -4.69
N PRO A 273 -30.38 14.85 -5.80
CA PRO A 273 -31.20 16.06 -5.79
C PRO A 273 -32.47 15.89 -4.93
N GLU A 274 -32.94 17.00 -4.35
CA GLU A 274 -34.18 17.03 -3.54
C GLU A 274 -35.38 16.52 -4.38
N GLY A 275 -36.07 15.51 -3.85
CA GLY A 275 -37.14 14.77 -4.55
C GLY A 275 -36.75 13.36 -5.01
N SER A 276 -35.50 12.94 -4.80
CA SER A 276 -35.09 11.54 -5.04
C SER A 276 -35.72 10.60 -4.01
N PHE A 277 -36.34 9.51 -4.47
CA PHE A 277 -36.97 8.50 -3.60
C PHE A 277 -35.97 7.89 -2.60
N ARG A 278 -36.49 7.50 -1.43
CA ARG A 278 -35.72 6.82 -0.37
C ARG A 278 -35.07 5.57 -0.96
N SER A 279 -33.75 5.55 -1.03
CA SER A 279 -33.00 4.36 -1.43
C SER A 279 -32.90 3.42 -0.23
N PHE A 280 -33.36 2.19 -0.41
CA PHE A 280 -33.05 1.07 0.47
C PHE A 280 -32.02 0.18 -0.23
N THR A 281 -31.03 -0.28 0.53
CA THR A 281 -30.11 -1.34 0.09
C THR A 281 -29.88 -2.27 1.27
N GLY A 282 -29.72 -3.56 1.01
CA GLY A 282 -29.62 -4.54 2.08
C GLY A 282 -28.71 -5.68 1.67
N ASN A 283 -28.13 -6.32 2.69
CA ASN A 283 -27.52 -7.63 2.55
C ASN A 283 -28.32 -8.63 3.39
N ASP A 284 -27.85 -9.88 3.45
CA ASP A 284 -28.56 -10.93 4.18
C ASP A 284 -28.72 -10.66 5.69
N ARG A 285 -27.98 -9.70 6.26
CA ARG A 285 -27.93 -9.45 7.70
C ARG A 285 -28.52 -8.11 8.12
N HIS A 286 -28.42 -7.08 7.28
CA HIS A 286 -28.84 -5.72 7.64
C HIS A 286 -29.52 -5.02 6.47
N LEU A 287 -30.44 -4.14 6.82
CA LEU A 287 -31.19 -3.30 5.89
C LEU A 287 -30.82 -1.83 6.13
N LEU A 288 -30.27 -1.17 5.13
CA LEU A 288 -29.93 0.25 5.17
C LEU A 288 -31.09 1.06 4.57
N ILE A 289 -31.74 1.88 5.40
CA ILE A 289 -32.84 2.75 4.99
C ILE A 289 -32.43 4.22 5.12
N HIS A 290 -32.62 4.97 4.04
CA HIS A 290 -32.60 6.44 4.10
C HIS A 290 -33.93 6.96 4.65
N GLN A 291 -33.93 7.39 5.92
CA GLN A 291 -35.04 8.08 6.57
C GLN A 291 -34.65 9.53 6.83
N HIS A 292 -34.94 10.43 5.87
CA HIS A 292 -34.56 11.84 5.98
C HIS A 292 -34.81 12.40 7.41
N PRO A 293 -33.78 12.96 8.10
CA PRO A 293 -32.42 13.30 7.62
C PRO A 293 -31.33 12.23 7.86
N ASN A 294 -31.69 11.03 8.35
CA ASN A 294 -30.78 10.00 8.83
C ASN A 294 -30.64 8.81 7.87
N LEU A 295 -29.49 8.14 7.96
CA LEU A 295 -29.28 6.81 7.39
C LEU A 295 -29.35 5.80 8.55
N CYS A 296 -30.31 4.88 8.49
CA CYS A 296 -30.57 3.90 9.54
C CYS A 296 -30.17 2.50 9.06
N LEU A 297 -29.35 1.80 9.84
CA LEU A 297 -29.05 0.39 9.65
C LEU A 297 -29.95 -0.43 10.59
N LEU A 298 -30.77 -1.32 10.03
CA LEU A 298 -31.71 -2.16 10.76
C LEU A 298 -31.25 -3.61 10.73
N ASP A 299 -31.32 -4.29 11.88
CA ASP A 299 -31.12 -5.73 12.00
C ASP A 299 -32.35 -6.52 11.49
N ARG A 300 -32.27 -7.86 11.54
CA ARG A 300 -33.37 -8.76 11.09
C ARG A 300 -34.62 -8.64 11.97
N GLU A 301 -34.47 -8.13 13.17
CA GLU A 301 -35.51 -7.93 14.18
C GLU A 301 -36.07 -6.49 14.18
N MET A 302 -35.64 -5.65 13.21
CA MET A 302 -36.02 -4.24 13.05
C MET A 302 -35.56 -3.33 14.19
N ASN A 303 -34.53 -3.73 14.94
CA ASN A 303 -33.82 -2.83 15.83
C ASN A 303 -32.84 -1.98 15.02
N VAL A 304 -32.71 -0.73 15.43
CA VAL A 304 -31.71 0.18 14.85
C VAL A 304 -30.36 -0.22 15.43
N ASP A 305 -29.53 -0.87 14.62
CA ASP A 305 -28.14 -1.20 14.98
C ASP A 305 -27.28 0.07 14.98
N GLU A 306 -27.41 0.90 13.94
CA GLU A 306 -26.71 2.17 13.82
C GLU A 306 -27.56 3.26 13.15
N GLN A 307 -27.46 4.48 13.67
CA GLN A 307 -27.97 5.71 13.04
C GLN A 307 -26.78 6.59 12.73
N GLU A 308 -26.47 6.78 11.44
CA GLU A 308 -25.45 7.72 11.03
C GLU A 308 -26.04 9.13 11.07
N ILE A 309 -25.54 9.93 12.01
CA ILE A 309 -26.15 11.21 12.40
C ILE A 309 -25.63 12.32 11.50
N THR A 310 -26.20 12.43 10.30
CA THR A 310 -25.92 13.50 9.33
C THR A 310 -26.16 14.88 9.96
N GLN A 311 -27.18 15.02 10.81
CA GLN A 311 -27.56 16.31 11.43
C GLN A 311 -26.54 16.81 12.47
N ARG A 312 -25.96 15.95 13.31
CA ARG A 312 -25.02 16.39 14.37
C ARG A 312 -23.71 16.89 13.81
N ARG A 313 -23.24 16.33 12.68
CA ARG A 313 -22.06 16.83 11.97
C ARG A 313 -22.35 18.17 11.31
N LEU A 314 -23.51 18.35 10.68
CA LEU A 314 -23.91 19.65 10.11
C LEU A 314 -24.11 20.71 11.20
N ASP A 315 -24.84 20.41 12.28
CA ASP A 315 -25.06 21.36 13.38
C ASP A 315 -23.75 21.72 14.10
N CYS A 316 -22.82 20.77 14.23
CA CYS A 316 -21.47 21.00 14.75
C CYS A 316 -20.66 21.90 13.81
N LEU A 317 -20.69 21.63 12.49
CA LEU A 317 -20.04 22.46 11.48
C LEU A 317 -20.61 23.87 11.44
N ASP A 318 -21.93 24.04 11.51
CA ASP A 318 -22.59 25.35 11.54
C ASP A 318 -22.22 26.14 12.81
N LYS A 319 -22.16 25.48 13.98
CA LYS A 319 -21.71 26.09 15.24
C LYS A 319 -20.24 26.52 15.16
N ILE A 320 -19.38 25.68 14.57
CA ILE A 320 -17.97 25.99 14.33
C ILE A 320 -17.84 27.15 13.34
N MET A 321 -18.62 27.19 12.25
CA MET A 321 -18.57 28.28 11.30
C MET A 321 -19.08 29.61 11.89
N GLU A 322 -20.10 29.58 12.75
CA GLU A 322 -20.61 30.77 13.43
C GLU A 322 -19.59 31.38 14.41
N LEU A 323 -18.85 30.52 15.14
CA LEU A 323 -17.80 30.94 16.05
C LEU A 323 -16.51 31.36 15.32
N ALA A 324 -16.20 30.74 14.17
CA ALA A 324 -15.11 31.16 13.30
C ALA A 324 -15.36 32.57 12.75
N ALA A 325 -16.60 32.87 12.35
CA ALA A 325 -17.00 34.18 11.87
C ALA A 325 -16.89 35.29 12.95
N LYS A 326 -16.92 34.91 14.23
CA LYS A 326 -16.74 35.81 15.39
C LYS A 326 -15.28 35.94 15.83
N GLY A 327 -14.33 35.30 15.14
CA GLY A 327 -12.88 35.44 15.36
C GLY A 327 -12.33 34.69 16.57
N THR A 328 -13.10 33.80 17.19
CA THR A 328 -12.75 33.08 18.41
C THR A 328 -12.81 31.57 18.19
N ILE A 329 -11.89 31.02 17.40
CA ILE A 329 -11.72 29.58 17.31
C ILE A 329 -10.26 29.18 17.46
N ASP A 330 -10.00 28.40 18.50
CA ASP A 330 -8.78 27.64 18.69
C ASP A 330 -9.07 26.13 18.58
N PRO A 331 -8.06 25.29 18.26
CA PRO A 331 -8.25 23.85 18.04
C PRO A 331 -8.86 23.09 19.24
N LYS A 332 -8.65 23.55 20.48
CA LYS A 332 -9.22 22.88 21.66
C LYS A 332 -10.72 23.14 21.77
N THR A 333 -11.17 24.33 21.37
CA THR A 333 -12.60 24.67 21.33
C THR A 333 -13.34 23.86 20.25
N VAL A 334 -12.73 23.65 19.09
CA VAL A 334 -13.30 22.77 18.03
C VAL A 334 -13.47 21.33 18.51
N LEU A 335 -12.45 20.78 19.18
CA LEU A 335 -12.51 19.43 19.74
C LEU A 335 -13.59 19.31 20.82
N LYS A 336 -13.75 20.33 21.67
CA LYS A 336 -14.77 20.36 22.72
C LYS A 336 -16.19 20.39 22.16
N ILE A 337 -16.41 21.16 21.08
CA ILE A 337 -17.69 21.20 20.35
C ILE A 337 -17.94 19.85 19.66
N ALA A 338 -16.93 19.24 19.04
CA ALA A 338 -17.06 17.92 18.45
C ALA A 338 -17.43 16.84 19.48
N GLU A 339 -16.86 16.89 20.69
CA GLU A 339 -17.21 16.02 21.81
C GLU A 339 -18.65 16.26 22.33
N GLU A 340 -19.08 17.52 22.44
CA GLU A 340 -20.43 17.91 22.86
C GLU A 340 -21.50 17.35 21.90
N TYR A 341 -21.22 17.38 20.59
CA TYR A 341 -22.08 16.82 19.56
C TYR A 341 -21.84 15.32 19.30
N LYS A 342 -21.02 14.64 20.13
CA LYS A 342 -20.67 13.22 20.03
C LYS A 342 -20.24 12.79 18.62
N VAL A 343 -19.50 13.66 17.93
CA VAL A 343 -18.93 13.35 16.61
C VAL A 343 -17.74 12.41 16.83
N PRO A 344 -17.71 11.21 16.24
CA PRO A 344 -16.61 10.28 16.43
C PRO A 344 -15.29 10.93 15.95
N PRO A 345 -14.16 10.71 16.66
CA PRO A 345 -12.88 11.23 16.23
C PRO A 345 -12.55 10.68 14.83
N PRO A 346 -11.85 11.46 13.98
CA PRO A 346 -11.46 10.98 12.66
C PRO A 346 -10.71 9.65 12.82
N SER A 347 -11.23 8.60 12.20
CA SER A 347 -10.59 7.29 12.17
C SER A 347 -9.20 7.47 11.58
N LYS A 348 -8.16 7.10 12.34
CA LYS A 348 -6.78 7.08 11.86
C LYS A 348 -6.61 5.95 10.85
N HIS A 349 -7.05 6.15 9.62
CA HIS A 349 -6.68 5.32 8.48
C HIS A 349 -6.41 6.21 7.27
#